data_AF-A0A7S3B0P9-F1
#
_entry.id   AF-A0A7S3B0P9-F1
#
_cell.length_a   1.000
_cell.length_b   1.000
_cell.length_c   1.000
_cell.angle_alpha   90.00
_cell.angle_beta   90.00
_cell.angle_gamma   90.00
#
_symmetry.space_group_name_H-M   'P 1'
#
loop_
_entity.id
_entity.type
_entity.pdbx_description
1 polymer ?
#
loop_
_entity_poly.entity_id
_entity_poly.type
_entity_poly.pdbx_seq_one_letter_code
_entity_poly.pdbx_strand_id
1 'polypeptide(L)'
;SSASPLVHRTTAVAPLQFHSRRLSTAFSDHPDIVTIYDPVTVEEVLDVQSKWATAIKTISKVHREGGEFIAVAAAAAGELYAYGHSNVLFKPTKAAEYQFRPTAEEAMSYFVGGSAVANGYEEDAGFAINGGEGWADVIFKKHQ
;
A
#
# COMPACT_ATOMS: atom_id res chain seq x y z
N SER A 1 44.52 -0.09 44.12
CA SER A 1 44.01 -1.44 43.90
C SER A 1 43.70 -1.61 42.42
N SER A 2 44.45 -2.51 41.79
CA SER A 2 44.35 -3.14 40.47
C SER A 2 43.50 -2.47 39.37
N ALA A 3 44.18 -1.91 38.36
CA ALA A 3 43.67 -1.83 36.99
C ALA A 3 43.85 -3.19 36.31
N SER A 4 42.80 -3.73 35.69
CA SER A 4 42.87 -4.92 34.82
C SER A 4 42.56 -4.52 33.38
N PRO A 5 43.26 -5.08 32.36
CA PRO A 5 43.15 -4.63 30.98
C PRO A 5 42.17 -5.46 30.15
N LEU A 6 41.77 -4.83 29.03
CA LEU A 6 41.12 -5.34 27.81
C LEU A 6 41.10 -6.87 27.62
N VAL A 7 39.96 -7.39 27.16
CA VAL A 7 39.90 -8.11 25.88
C VAL A 7 38.55 -7.85 25.19
N HIS A 8 38.57 -7.07 24.10
CA HIS A 8 37.49 -7.06 23.12
C HIS A 8 37.36 -8.46 22.49
N ARG A 9 36.19 -9.09 22.62
CA ARG A 9 35.79 -10.18 21.72
C ARG A 9 34.73 -9.66 20.75
N THR A 10 35.21 -9.02 19.70
CA THR A 10 34.44 -8.90 18.46
C THR A 10 34.45 -10.27 17.81
N THR A 11 33.36 -11.02 17.92
CA THR A 11 33.16 -12.18 17.06
C THR A 11 32.92 -11.65 15.66
N ALA A 12 33.92 -11.75 14.80
CA ALA A 12 33.78 -11.51 13.38
C ALA A 12 32.73 -12.49 12.84
N VAL A 13 31.57 -11.98 12.41
CA VAL A 13 30.61 -12.76 11.63
C VAL A 13 31.22 -12.89 10.24
N ALA A 14 31.47 -14.12 9.81
CA ALA A 14 32.04 -14.42 8.50
C ALA A 14 31.18 -13.78 7.39
N PRO A 15 31.80 -13.26 6.31
CA PRO A 15 31.03 -12.76 5.17
C PRO A 15 30.26 -13.92 4.55
N LEU A 16 28.95 -13.75 4.40
CA LEU A 16 28.13 -14.63 3.57
C LEU A 16 28.69 -14.59 2.15
N GLN A 17 29.39 -15.66 1.77
CA GLN A 17 29.81 -15.89 0.39
C GLN A 17 28.57 -16.23 -0.43
N PHE A 18 27.99 -15.21 -1.08
CA PHE A 18 27.03 -15.41 -2.14
C PHE A 18 27.73 -16.10 -3.32
N HIS A 19 27.56 -17.41 -3.40
CA HIS A 19 27.88 -18.15 -4.60
C HIS A 19 26.82 -17.80 -5.66
N SER A 20 27.17 -16.91 -6.57
CA SER A 20 26.39 -16.66 -7.79
C SER A 20 26.44 -17.94 -8.64
N ARG A 21 25.41 -18.77 -8.50
CA ARG A 21 25.19 -19.86 -9.45
C ARG A 21 24.59 -19.23 -10.70
N ARG A 22 25.41 -19.04 -11.74
CA ARG A 22 24.90 -18.84 -13.10
C ARG A 22 24.00 -20.02 -13.43
N LEU A 23 22.69 -19.81 -13.45
CA LEU A 23 21.78 -20.66 -14.18
C LEU A 23 21.64 -20.07 -15.57
N SER A 24 22.51 -20.53 -16.47
CA SER A 24 22.19 -20.53 -17.90
C SER A 24 21.87 -21.98 -18.23
N THR A 25 20.64 -22.26 -18.64
CA THR A 25 20.27 -22.89 -19.92
C THR A 25 18.78 -23.26 -19.87
N ALA A 26 18.10 -22.99 -20.99
CA ALA A 26 16.81 -23.52 -21.45
C ALA A 26 15.53 -23.13 -20.69
N PHE A 27 14.72 -22.29 -21.34
CA PHE A 27 13.27 -22.40 -21.30
C PHE A 27 12.89 -23.81 -21.76
N SER A 28 12.65 -24.70 -20.80
CA SER A 28 11.98 -25.97 -21.06
C SER A 28 10.55 -25.85 -20.60
N ASP A 29 9.62 -26.10 -21.53
CA ASP A 29 8.19 -26.32 -21.30
C ASP A 29 7.98 -27.04 -19.96
N HIS A 30 7.46 -26.30 -18.98
CA HIS A 30 6.99 -26.88 -17.73
C HIS A 30 5.50 -27.17 -17.88
N PRO A 31 5.08 -28.45 -17.83
CA PRO A 31 3.66 -28.78 -17.90
C PRO A 31 2.97 -28.30 -16.62
N ASP A 32 2.00 -27.43 -16.81
CA ASP A 32 0.84 -27.22 -15.96
C ASP A 32 1.09 -26.86 -14.48
N ILE A 33 1.44 -25.60 -14.23
CA ILE A 33 0.80 -24.94 -13.09
C ILE A 33 -0.64 -24.68 -13.50
N VAL A 34 -1.53 -25.62 -13.15
CA VAL A 34 -2.97 -25.39 -13.17
C VAL A 34 -3.26 -24.31 -12.14
N THR A 35 -3.56 -23.10 -12.59
CA THR A 35 -4.08 -22.04 -11.73
C THR A 35 -5.48 -22.45 -11.28
N ILE A 36 -5.61 -22.95 -10.04
CA ILE A 36 -6.87 -23.38 -9.40
C ILE A 36 -7.79 -22.21 -9.00
N TYR A 37 -7.63 -21.03 -9.61
CA TYR A 37 -8.44 -19.86 -9.31
C TYR A 37 -9.36 -19.60 -10.50
N ASP A 38 -10.65 -19.48 -10.21
CA ASP A 38 -11.61 -19.01 -11.19
C ASP A 38 -11.17 -17.63 -11.71
N PRO A 39 -11.30 -17.35 -13.01
CA PRO A 39 -11.03 -16.02 -13.54
C PRO A 39 -11.92 -14.98 -12.87
N VAL A 40 -11.37 -13.79 -12.63
CA VAL A 40 -12.14 -12.64 -12.12
C VAL A 40 -13.29 -12.34 -13.07
N THR A 41 -14.50 -12.29 -12.54
CA THR A 41 -15.74 -12.03 -13.27
C THR A 41 -16.03 -10.54 -13.42
N VAL A 42 -16.91 -10.19 -14.36
CA VAL A 42 -17.34 -8.79 -14.54
C VAL A 42 -18.10 -8.30 -13.32
N GLU A 43 -18.92 -9.17 -12.74
CA GLU A 43 -19.72 -8.89 -11.54
C GLU A 43 -18.83 -8.54 -10.34
N GLU A 44 -17.76 -9.29 -10.11
CA GLU A 44 -16.79 -9.00 -9.05
C GLU A 44 -16.10 -7.65 -9.27
N VAL A 45 -15.72 -7.33 -10.51
CA VAL A 45 -15.13 -6.02 -10.84
C VAL A 45 -16.11 -4.88 -10.54
N LEU A 46 -17.37 -5.03 -10.93
CA LEU A 46 -18.40 -4.00 -10.69
C LEU A 46 -18.69 -3.84 -9.20
N ASP A 47 -18.72 -4.92 -8.42
CA ASP A 47 -18.90 -4.88 -6.97
C ASP A 47 -17.74 -4.14 -6.29
N VAL A 48 -16.49 -4.48 -6.61
CA VAL A 48 -15.31 -3.80 -6.05
C VAL A 48 -15.27 -2.32 -6.45
N GLN A 49 -15.60 -1.98 -7.70
CA GLN A 49 -15.71 -0.58 -8.14
C GLN A 49 -16.76 0.20 -7.34
N SER A 50 -17.94 -0.40 -7.13
CA SER A 50 -19.03 0.19 -6.34
C SER A 50 -18.62 0.41 -4.88
N LYS A 51 -17.99 -0.58 -4.25
CA LYS A 51 -17.46 -0.48 -2.89
C LYS A 51 -16.39 0.62 -2.78
N TRP A 52 -15.47 0.68 -3.74
CA TRP A 52 -14.43 1.72 -3.75
C TRP A 52 -15.03 3.13 -3.91
N ALA A 53 -15.95 3.33 -4.85
CA ALA A 53 -16.66 4.61 -5.01
C ALA A 53 -17.41 5.01 -3.74
N THR A 54 -18.10 4.05 -3.11
CA THR A 54 -18.83 4.26 -1.87
C THR A 54 -17.89 4.63 -0.71
N ALA A 55 -16.74 3.98 -0.61
CA ALA A 55 -15.73 4.29 0.41
C ALA A 55 -15.25 5.74 0.29
N ILE A 56 -14.86 6.19 -0.91
CA ILE A 56 -14.40 7.58 -1.14
C ILE A 56 -15.48 8.59 -0.76
N LYS A 57 -16.73 8.38 -1.19
CA LYS A 57 -17.86 9.26 -0.84
C LYS A 57 -18.12 9.29 0.66
N THR A 58 -18.00 8.14 1.33
CA THR A 58 -18.23 8.02 2.77
C THR A 58 -17.13 8.75 3.55
N ILE A 59 -15.86 8.56 3.18
CA ILE A 59 -14.72 9.28 3.78
C ILE A 59 -14.89 10.79 3.61
N SER A 60 -15.20 11.24 2.38
CA SER A 60 -15.49 12.64 2.08
C SER A 60 -16.61 13.22 2.95
N LYS A 61 -17.72 12.48 3.08
CA LYS A 61 -18.86 12.91 3.89
C LYS A 61 -18.48 13.03 5.37
N VAL A 62 -17.87 11.99 5.94
CA VAL A 62 -17.48 11.96 7.36
C VAL A 62 -16.49 13.07 7.67
N HIS A 63 -15.51 13.31 6.80
CA HIS A 63 -14.57 14.43 6.95
C HIS A 63 -15.29 15.78 7.01
N ARG A 64 -16.20 16.05 6.08
CA ARG A 64 -16.97 17.30 6.02
C ARG A 64 -17.91 17.48 7.21
N GLU A 65 -18.37 16.39 7.79
CA GLU A 65 -19.20 16.39 9.01
C GLU A 65 -18.35 16.47 10.30
N GLY A 66 -17.01 16.55 10.19
CA GLY A 66 -16.10 16.62 11.32
C GLY A 66 -15.97 15.31 12.11
N GLY A 67 -16.31 14.18 11.50
CA GLY A 67 -16.22 12.85 12.11
C GLY A 67 -14.86 12.19 11.91
N GLU A 68 -14.76 10.93 12.38
CA GLU A 68 -13.54 10.11 12.39
C GLU A 68 -13.18 9.53 11.00
N PHE A 69 -12.94 10.41 10.03
CA PHE A 69 -12.70 10.02 8.63
C PHE A 69 -11.43 9.19 8.43
N ILE A 70 -10.42 9.36 9.30
CA ILE A 70 -9.18 8.56 9.27
C ILE A 70 -9.49 7.09 9.57
N ALA A 71 -10.32 6.82 10.59
CA ALA A 71 -10.73 5.46 10.94
C ALA A 71 -11.58 4.82 9.83
N VAL A 72 -12.49 5.59 9.22
CA VAL A 72 -13.30 5.13 8.08
C VAL A 72 -12.41 4.79 6.88
N ALA A 73 -11.42 5.62 6.58
CA ALA A 73 -10.47 5.36 5.50
C ALA A 73 -9.59 4.14 5.79
N ALA A 74 -9.15 3.95 7.03
CA ALA A 74 -8.36 2.78 7.43
C ALA A 74 -9.15 1.48 7.28
N ALA A 75 -10.42 1.47 7.70
CA ALA A 75 -11.30 0.32 7.51
C ALA A 75 -11.50 -0.01 6.03
N ALA A 76 -11.78 1.00 5.20
CA ALA A 76 -11.92 0.83 3.76
C ALA A 76 -10.62 0.32 3.11
N ALA A 77 -9.46 0.82 3.54
CA ALA A 77 -8.17 0.37 3.04
C ALA A 77 -7.89 -1.10 3.40
N GLY A 78 -8.25 -1.53 4.61
CA GLY A 78 -8.13 -2.92 5.04
C GLY A 78 -9.07 -3.88 4.30
N GLU A 79 -10.22 -3.41 3.84
CA GLU A 79 -11.16 -4.23 3.04
C GLU A 79 -10.76 -4.29 1.55
N LEU A 80 -10.33 -3.16 0.98
CA LEU A 80 -10.18 -3.01 -0.47
C LEU A 80 -8.75 -3.24 -0.98
N TYR A 81 -7.76 -3.31 -0.08
CA TYR A 81 -6.37 -3.57 -0.42
C TYR A 81 -5.84 -4.74 0.39
N ALA A 82 -4.89 -5.49 -0.18
CA ALA A 82 -4.33 -6.70 0.42
C ALA A 82 -3.34 -6.43 1.59
N TYR A 83 -3.49 -5.30 2.30
CA TYR A 83 -2.71 -5.03 3.50
C TYR A 83 -2.96 -6.12 4.55
N GLY A 84 -1.89 -6.59 5.20
CA GLY A 84 -1.98 -7.72 6.14
C GLY A 84 -2.05 -9.11 5.48
N HIS A 85 -2.30 -9.18 4.16
CA HIS A 85 -2.29 -10.42 3.39
C HIS A 85 -1.01 -10.60 2.56
N SER A 86 -0.44 -9.50 2.05
CA SER A 86 0.81 -9.48 1.29
C SER A 86 1.50 -8.12 1.36
N ASN A 87 2.69 -8.02 0.79
CA ASN A 87 3.37 -6.74 0.63
C ASN A 87 2.68 -5.94 -0.49
N VAL A 88 2.15 -4.78 -0.14
CA VAL A 88 1.47 -3.88 -1.09
C VAL A 88 2.37 -2.66 -1.34
N LEU A 89 2.76 -2.47 -2.60
CA LEU A 89 3.46 -1.27 -3.05
C LEU A 89 2.47 -0.32 -3.71
N PHE A 90 1.96 0.64 -2.97
CA PHE A 90 0.96 1.57 -3.48
C PHE A 90 1.62 2.70 -4.25
N LYS A 91 1.14 2.98 -5.46
CA LYS A 91 1.60 4.11 -6.30
C LYS A 91 0.48 5.15 -6.40
N PRO A 92 0.54 6.27 -5.66
CA PRO A 92 -0.44 7.32 -5.77
C PRO A 92 -0.42 8.01 -7.15
N THR A 93 -1.57 8.48 -7.62
CA THR A 93 -1.66 9.13 -8.95
C THR A 93 -1.20 10.60 -8.94
N LYS A 94 -1.25 11.27 -7.78
CA LYS A 94 -0.88 12.70 -7.64
C LYS A 94 0.49 12.93 -7.00
N ALA A 95 1.20 11.87 -6.60
CA ALA A 95 2.49 11.99 -5.93
C ALA A 95 3.64 12.12 -6.94
N ALA A 96 4.49 13.13 -6.75
CA ALA A 96 5.59 13.47 -7.63
C ALA A 96 6.95 13.25 -6.95
N GLU A 97 7.08 13.64 -5.68
CA GLU A 97 8.35 13.58 -4.95
C GLU A 97 8.64 12.16 -4.47
N TYR A 98 7.68 11.59 -3.74
CA TYR A 98 7.75 10.21 -3.29
C TYR A 98 6.73 9.43 -4.12
N GLN A 99 7.19 8.64 -5.09
CA GLN A 99 6.24 8.02 -6.02
C GLN A 99 5.55 6.76 -5.50
N PHE A 100 6.07 6.18 -4.41
CA PHE A 100 5.58 4.93 -3.86
C PHE A 100 5.31 5.09 -2.36
N ARG A 101 4.37 4.29 -1.87
CA ARG A 101 4.03 4.09 -0.47
C ARG A 101 4.17 2.58 -0.19
N PRO A 102 5.27 2.13 0.45
CA PRO A 102 5.56 0.73 0.72
C PRO A 102 4.79 0.16 1.92
N THR A 103 4.13 1.00 2.73
CA THR A 103 3.38 0.61 3.93
C THR A 103 1.94 1.13 3.88
N ALA A 104 1.06 0.53 4.69
CA ALA A 104 -0.34 0.92 4.77
C ALA A 104 -0.48 2.34 5.34
N GLU A 105 0.30 2.68 6.37
CA GLU A 105 0.33 4.00 7.00
C GLU A 105 0.73 5.09 6.01
N GLU A 106 1.72 4.79 5.16
CA GLU A 106 2.14 5.69 4.10
C GLU A 106 1.10 5.81 2.99
N ALA A 107 0.41 4.72 2.63
CA ALA A 107 -0.69 4.81 1.68
C ALA A 107 -1.87 5.62 2.24
N MET A 108 -2.11 5.56 3.55
CA MET A 108 -3.13 6.37 4.22
C MET A 108 -2.86 7.86 4.08
N SER A 109 -1.59 8.30 4.14
CA SER A 109 -1.19 9.68 3.83
C SER A 109 -1.84 10.20 2.55
N TYR A 110 -1.79 9.40 1.48
CA TYR A 110 -2.39 9.78 0.21
C TYR A 110 -3.91 9.95 0.28
N PHE A 111 -4.62 9.10 1.02
CA PHE A 111 -6.08 9.16 1.10
C PHE A 111 -6.59 10.27 2.02
N VAL A 112 -5.99 10.42 3.21
CA VAL A 112 -6.52 11.30 4.27
C VAL A 112 -5.71 12.58 4.48
N GLY A 113 -4.56 12.70 3.82
CA GLY A 113 -3.65 13.83 3.94
C GLY A 113 -2.45 13.50 4.82
N GLY A 114 -1.28 14.01 4.46
CA GLY A 114 -0.04 13.74 5.18
C GLY A 114 -0.06 14.20 6.62
N SER A 115 -0.67 15.35 6.91
CA SER A 115 -0.81 15.87 8.27
C SER A 115 -1.75 15.03 9.16
N ALA A 116 -2.56 14.15 8.57
CA ALA A 116 -3.49 13.29 9.29
C ALA A 116 -2.85 11.98 9.79
N VAL A 117 -1.60 11.68 9.41
CA VAL A 117 -0.90 10.45 9.79
C VAL A 117 0.53 10.74 10.24
N ALA A 118 1.06 9.94 11.17
CA ALA A 118 2.35 10.23 11.82
C ALA A 118 3.55 10.24 10.86
N ASN A 119 3.55 9.37 9.85
CA ASN A 119 4.60 9.27 8.82
C ASN A 119 4.07 9.69 7.45
N GLY A 120 3.26 10.74 7.43
CA GLY A 120 2.67 11.25 6.20
C GLY A 120 3.65 12.04 5.36
N TYR A 121 3.29 12.18 4.09
CA TYR A 121 4.03 12.96 3.10
C TYR A 121 3.39 14.34 2.96
N GLU A 122 4.20 15.40 3.03
CA GLU A 122 3.71 16.78 2.93
C GLU A 122 2.99 17.08 1.61
N GLU A 123 3.36 16.39 0.51
CA GLU A 123 2.69 16.52 -0.80
C GLU A 123 1.27 15.94 -0.83
N ASP A 124 0.92 15.09 0.13
CA ASP A 124 -0.38 14.42 0.15
C ASP A 124 -1.44 15.34 0.79
N ALA A 125 -2.28 15.96 -0.04
CA ALA A 125 -3.40 16.78 0.42
C ALA A 125 -4.65 15.96 0.84
N GLY A 126 -4.60 14.63 0.72
CA GLY A 126 -5.74 13.75 1.00
C GLY A 126 -6.69 13.62 -0.19
N PHE A 127 -6.52 12.56 -0.96
CA PHE A 127 -7.31 12.24 -2.13
C PHE A 127 -8.77 11.96 -1.76
N ALA A 128 -9.04 11.12 -0.75
CA ALA A 128 -10.40 10.72 -0.39
C ALA A 128 -11.21 11.87 0.21
N ILE A 129 -10.55 12.93 0.67
CA ILE A 129 -11.16 14.18 1.14
C ILE A 129 -11.03 15.33 0.14
N ASN A 130 -10.45 15.08 -1.03
CA ASN A 130 -10.19 16.08 -2.08
C ASN A 130 -9.55 17.38 -1.56
N GLY A 131 -8.49 17.30 -0.76
CA GLY A 131 -7.87 18.50 -0.19
C GLY A 131 -8.74 19.24 0.83
N GLY A 132 -9.80 18.61 1.34
CA GLY A 132 -10.77 19.17 2.27
C GLY A 132 -12.14 19.47 1.67
N GLU A 133 -12.24 19.59 0.35
CA GLU A 133 -13.48 19.93 -0.37
C GLU A 133 -14.50 18.76 -0.39
N GLY A 134 -13.99 17.52 -0.35
CA GLY A 134 -14.75 16.29 -0.51
C GLY A 134 -15.21 15.99 -1.95
N TRP A 135 -15.62 14.75 -2.17
CA TRP A 135 -16.25 14.27 -3.40
C TRP A 135 -17.75 14.13 -3.20
N ALA A 136 -18.55 14.73 -4.09
CA ALA A 136 -19.99 14.51 -4.12
C ALA A 136 -20.33 13.14 -4.71
N ASP A 137 -19.61 12.73 -5.76
CA ASP A 137 -19.81 11.45 -6.42
C ASP A 137 -18.54 10.90 -7.05
N VAL A 138 -18.52 9.59 -7.29
CA VAL A 138 -17.40 8.86 -7.91
C VAL A 138 -17.97 7.91 -8.96
N ILE A 139 -17.66 8.17 -10.23
CA ILE A 139 -18.29 7.48 -11.37
C ILE A 139 -17.20 6.82 -12.21
N PHE A 140 -17.31 5.49 -12.39
CA PHE A 140 -16.49 4.75 -13.33
C PHE A 140 -17.12 4.82 -14.73
N LYS A 141 -16.38 5.37 -15.69
CA LYS A 141 -16.78 5.37 -17.11
C LYS A 141 -15.84 4.46 -17.89
N LYS A 142 -16.41 3.51 -18.64
CA LYS A 142 -15.64 2.78 -19.66
C LYS A 142 -15.49 3.71 -20.87
N HIS A 143 -14.25 4.00 -21.26
CA HIS A 143 -13.99 4.57 -22.59
C HIS A 143 -14.14 3.44 -23.61
N GLN A 144 -15.02 3.64 -24.59
CA GLN A 144 -15.15 2.81 -25.79
C GLN A 144 -14.43 3.49 -26.95
#